data_AF-A0A2V7KAD8-F1
#
_entry.id   AF-A0A2V7KAD8-F1
#
_cell.length_a   1.000
_cell.length_b   1.000
_cell.length_c   1.000
_cell.angle_alpha   90.00
_cell.angle_beta   90.00
_cell.angle_gamma   90.00
#
_symmetry.space_group_name_H-M   'P 1'
#
loop_
_entity.id
_entity.type
_entity.pdbx_description
1 polymer ?
#
loop_
_entity_poly.entity_id
_entity_poly.type
_entity_poly.pdbx_seq_one_letter_code
_entity_poly.pdbx_strand_id
1 'polypeptide(L)'
;MTATVWFVLAIVLVALAFDFINGFHDAANSIATVVSTRVLSPSAAVVWAAAFNFIAVFIFGTAVAKTMGKGLVDLAVVDATVILAGLIGAIVWDLITWWLGLPTSSSHALIGGYGGAAVA
;
A
#
# COMPACT_ATOMS: atom_id res chain seq x y z
N MET A 1 -4.65 11.76 27.09
CA MET A 1 -3.45 11.98 26.23
C MET A 1 -2.70 10.69 25.93
N THR A 2 -2.45 9.79 26.91
CA THR A 2 -1.77 8.51 26.66
C THR A 2 -2.54 7.54 25.74
N ALA A 3 -3.85 7.41 25.91
CA ALA A 3 -4.69 6.54 25.07
C ALA A 3 -4.65 6.92 23.57
N THR A 4 -4.56 8.22 23.27
CA THR A 4 -4.52 8.74 21.90
C THR A 4 -3.19 8.41 21.20
N VAL A 5 -2.07 8.43 21.93
CA VAL A 5 -0.75 8.09 21.36
C VAL A 5 -0.68 6.62 20.98
N TRP A 6 -1.16 5.72 21.85
CA TRP A 6 -1.18 4.28 21.54
C TRP A 6 -2.05 3.96 20.32
N PHE A 7 -3.16 4.67 20.15
CA PHE A 7 -4.03 4.51 18.99
C PHE A 7 -3.33 4.93 17.68
N VAL A 8 -2.67 6.09 17.68
CA VAL A 8 -1.90 6.55 16.50
C VAL A 8 -0.76 5.58 16.18
N LEU A 9 -0.05 5.08 17.19
CA LEU A 9 1.01 4.08 16.98
C LEU A 9 0.46 2.79 16.36
N ALA A 10 -0.73 2.34 16.79
CA ALA A 10 -1.38 1.19 16.18
C ALA A 10 -1.71 1.43 14.70
N ILE A 11 -2.19 2.63 14.34
CA ILE A 11 -2.46 3.00 12.93
C ILE A 11 -1.17 2.99 12.11
N VAL A 12 -0.07 3.53 12.65
CA VAL A 12 1.24 3.49 11.97
C VAL A 12 1.69 2.05 11.73
N LEU A 13 1.50 1.15 12.70
CA LEU A 13 1.82 -0.27 12.51
C LEU A 13 0.96 -0.91 11.41
N VAL A 14 -0.32 -0.58 11.34
CA VAL A 14 -1.22 -1.05 10.28
C VAL A 14 -0.81 -0.47 8.92
N ALA A 15 -0.41 0.80 8.86
CA ALA A 15 0.09 1.41 7.64
C ALA A 15 1.38 0.74 7.13
N LEU A 16 2.31 0.42 8.03
CA LEU A 16 3.52 -0.35 7.69
C LEU A 16 3.19 -1.77 7.21
N ALA A 17 2.16 -2.40 7.79
CA ALA A 17 1.67 -3.69 7.31
C ALA A 17 1.07 -3.59 5.90
N PHE A 18 0.27 -2.54 5.63
CA PHE A 18 -0.21 -2.25 4.29
C PHE A 18 0.94 -2.02 3.30
N ASP A 19 1.94 -1.23 3.65
CA ASP A 19 3.10 -0.96 2.78
C ASP A 19 3.88 -2.25 2.45
N PHE A 20 4.05 -3.14 3.43
CA PHE A 20 4.65 -4.45 3.20
C PHE A 20 3.80 -5.31 2.26
N ILE A 21 2.48 -5.31 2.47
CA ILE A 21 1.54 -6.07 1.65
C ILE A 21 1.55 -5.58 0.20
N ASN A 22 1.42 -4.28 0.03
CA ASN A 22 1.53 -3.60 -1.24
C ASN A 22 2.85 -3.95 -1.95
N GLY A 23 3.97 -3.89 -1.22
CA GLY A 23 5.29 -4.21 -1.76
C GLY A 23 5.41 -5.64 -2.31
N PHE A 24 4.88 -6.66 -1.63
CA PHE A 24 4.93 -8.03 -2.17
C PHE A 24 3.96 -8.24 -3.34
N HIS A 25 2.80 -7.57 -3.32
CA HIS A 25 1.80 -7.64 -4.39
C HIS A 25 2.40 -7.08 -5.69
N ASP A 26 3.00 -5.90 -5.61
CA ASP A 26 3.62 -5.21 -6.74
C ASP A 26 4.98 -5.80 -7.15
N ALA A 27 5.69 -6.47 -6.25
CA ALA A 27 6.94 -7.16 -6.59
C ALA A 27 6.71 -8.21 -7.68
N ALA A 28 5.60 -8.96 -7.61
CA ALA A 28 5.25 -9.95 -8.64
C ALA A 28 5.10 -9.31 -10.03
N ASN A 29 4.44 -8.15 -10.10
CA ASN A 29 4.25 -7.39 -11.34
C ASN A 29 5.60 -6.88 -11.91
N SER A 30 6.52 -6.48 -11.03
CA SER A 30 7.80 -5.88 -11.41
C SER A 30 8.85 -6.90 -11.88
N ILE A 31 8.79 -8.15 -11.40
CA ILE A 31 9.82 -9.16 -11.65
C ILE A 31 9.41 -10.27 -12.61
N ALA A 32 8.13 -10.36 -12.98
CA ALA A 32 7.60 -11.45 -13.80
C ALA A 32 8.39 -11.66 -15.11
N THR A 33 8.79 -10.59 -15.78
CA THR A 33 9.51 -10.66 -17.06
C THR A 33 10.95 -11.18 -16.89
N VAL A 34 11.71 -10.65 -15.95
CA VAL A 34 13.11 -11.04 -15.72
C VAL A 34 13.25 -12.45 -15.14
N VAL A 35 12.26 -12.90 -14.36
CA VAL A 35 12.21 -14.26 -13.81
C VAL A 35 11.77 -15.27 -14.89
N SER A 36 10.73 -14.96 -15.68
CA SER A 36 10.24 -15.87 -16.74
C SER A 36 11.24 -16.06 -17.87
N THR A 37 11.98 -15.01 -18.22
CA THR A 37 13.09 -15.06 -19.19
C THR A 37 14.38 -15.65 -18.62
N ARG A 38 14.41 -15.97 -17.32
CA ARG A 38 15.56 -16.55 -16.59
C ARG A 38 16.81 -15.67 -16.61
N VAL A 39 16.63 -14.35 -16.74
CA VAL A 39 17.74 -13.38 -16.60
C VAL A 39 18.22 -13.32 -15.16
N LEU A 40 17.28 -13.37 -14.20
CA LEU A 40 17.56 -13.41 -12.77
C LEU A 40 16.84 -14.58 -12.10
N SER A 41 17.45 -15.13 -11.04
CA SER A 41 16.73 -16.02 -10.12
C SER A 41 15.62 -15.26 -9.39
N PRO A 42 14.54 -15.92 -8.93
CA PRO A 42 13.46 -15.27 -8.21
C PRO A 42 13.95 -14.42 -7.02
N SER A 43 14.89 -14.96 -6.22
CA SER A 43 15.46 -14.26 -5.07
C SER A 43 16.27 -13.02 -5.47
N ALA A 44 17.09 -13.12 -6.51
CA ALA A 44 17.84 -11.96 -7.02
C ALA A 44 16.90 -10.87 -7.57
N ALA A 45 15.82 -11.27 -8.25
CA ALA A 45 14.85 -10.33 -8.80
C ALA A 45 14.07 -9.58 -7.69
N VAL A 46 13.72 -10.25 -6.60
CA VAL A 46 13.08 -9.60 -5.43
C VAL A 46 14.02 -8.58 -4.79
N VAL A 47 15.29 -8.95 -4.55
CA VAL A 47 16.29 -8.02 -4.00
C VAL A 47 16.49 -6.82 -4.93
N TRP A 48 16.52 -7.06 -6.24
CA TRP A 48 16.60 -6.00 -7.25
C TRP A 48 15.41 -5.06 -7.18
N ALA A 49 14.17 -5.59 -7.19
CA ALA A 49 12.96 -4.80 -7.09
C ALA A 49 12.91 -3.97 -5.80
N ALA A 50 13.28 -4.56 -4.65
CA ALA A 50 13.31 -3.87 -3.37
C ALA A 50 14.34 -2.72 -3.36
N ALA A 51 15.54 -2.94 -3.88
CA ALA A 51 16.58 -1.91 -3.94
C ALA A 51 16.15 -0.71 -4.79
N PHE A 52 15.61 -0.95 -5.99
CA PHE A 52 15.17 0.12 -6.88
C PHE A 52 13.90 0.84 -6.38
N ASN A 53 12.95 0.12 -5.75
CA ASN A 53 11.80 0.77 -5.10
C ASN A 53 12.25 1.70 -3.96
N PHE A 54 13.20 1.24 -3.14
CA PHE A 54 13.74 2.07 -2.06
C PHE A 54 14.49 3.30 -2.60
N ILE A 55 15.31 3.15 -3.63
CA ILE A 55 16.03 4.29 -4.24
C ILE A 55 15.05 5.28 -4.90
N ALA A 56 13.99 4.79 -5.54
CA ALA A 56 13.06 5.62 -6.31
C ALA A 56 12.40 6.73 -5.48
N VAL A 57 12.10 6.49 -4.19
CA VAL A 57 11.49 7.51 -3.33
C VAL A 57 12.38 8.75 -3.14
N PHE A 58 13.71 8.57 -3.15
CA PHE A 58 14.66 9.67 -3.00
C PHE A 58 14.89 10.46 -4.29
N ILE A 59 14.63 9.84 -5.45
CA ILE A 59 14.82 10.45 -6.77
C ILE A 59 13.53 11.15 -7.24
N PHE A 60 12.39 10.47 -7.09
CA PHE A 60 11.10 10.92 -7.63
C PHE A 60 10.18 11.57 -6.57
N GLY A 61 10.52 11.44 -5.29
CA GLY A 61 9.77 12.01 -4.18
C GLY A 61 8.39 11.37 -3.97
N THR A 62 7.50 12.08 -3.29
CA THR A 62 6.21 11.56 -2.79
C THR A 62 4.99 12.12 -3.53
N ALA A 63 5.14 12.45 -4.81
CA ALA A 63 4.06 13.06 -5.60
C ALA A 63 2.78 12.21 -5.59
N VAL A 64 2.90 10.89 -5.80
CA VAL A 64 1.76 9.96 -5.78
C VAL A 64 1.04 9.98 -4.43
N ALA A 65 1.79 9.93 -3.32
CA ALA A 65 1.20 9.99 -1.98
C ALA A 65 0.41 11.30 -1.74
N LYS A 66 0.90 12.44 -2.27
CA LYS A 66 0.18 13.71 -2.20
C LYS A 66 -1.12 13.70 -3.00
N THR A 67 -1.16 13.02 -4.14
CA THR A 67 -2.36 12.89 -4.96
C THR A 67 -3.38 11.97 -4.29
N MET A 68 -2.92 10.90 -3.66
CA MET A 68 -3.78 9.97 -2.91
C MET A 68 -4.49 10.64 -1.73
N GLY A 69 -3.84 11.60 -1.07
CA GLY A 69 -4.42 12.35 0.05
C GLY A 69 -5.25 13.57 -0.34
N LYS A 70 -5.39 13.91 -1.63
CA LYS A 70 -6.07 15.14 -2.07
C LYS A 70 -7.17 14.86 -3.08
N GLY A 71 -8.32 15.48 -2.88
CA GLY A 71 -9.39 15.54 -3.89
C GLY A 71 -10.28 14.30 -4.00
N LEU A 72 -10.04 13.26 -3.19
CA LEU A 72 -10.88 12.07 -3.15
C LEU A 72 -12.05 12.18 -2.16
N VAL A 73 -11.79 12.72 -0.98
CA VAL A 73 -12.79 12.90 0.09
C VAL A 73 -12.53 14.19 0.86
N ASP A 74 -13.57 14.74 1.46
CA ASP A 74 -13.46 15.96 2.28
C ASP A 74 -12.58 15.67 3.50
N LEU A 75 -11.42 16.34 3.58
CA LEU A 75 -10.48 16.16 4.68
C LEU A 75 -11.07 16.61 6.02
N ALA A 76 -12.14 17.41 6.03
CA ALA A 76 -12.83 17.81 7.26
C ALA A 76 -13.52 16.65 7.99
N VAL A 77 -13.86 15.57 7.28
CA VAL A 77 -14.51 14.38 7.86
C VAL A 77 -13.54 13.23 8.14
N VAL A 78 -12.25 13.41 7.82
CA VAL A 78 -11.24 12.37 7.95
C VAL A 78 -10.62 12.42 9.34
N ASP A 79 -10.92 11.40 10.15
CA ASP A 79 -10.28 11.18 11.43
C ASP A 79 -9.38 9.93 11.43
N ALA A 80 -8.75 9.65 12.57
CA ALA A 80 -7.89 8.49 12.74
C ALA A 80 -8.63 7.16 12.55
N THR A 81 -9.93 7.11 12.82
CA THR A 81 -10.78 5.92 12.64
C THR A 81 -11.02 5.65 11.16
N VAL A 82 -11.30 6.68 10.37
CA VAL A 82 -11.45 6.60 8.91
C VAL A 82 -10.17 6.09 8.25
N ILE A 83 -9.01 6.61 8.68
CA ILE A 83 -7.70 6.14 8.18
C ILE A 83 -7.51 4.65 8.49
N LEU A 84 -7.77 4.24 9.74
CA LEU A 84 -7.64 2.84 10.15
C LEU A 84 -8.56 1.92 9.36
N ALA A 85 -9.85 2.27 9.23
CA ALA A 85 -10.83 1.49 8.50
C ALA A 85 -10.47 1.38 7.01
N GLY A 86 -10.01 2.48 6.41
CA GLY A 86 -9.56 2.48 5.02
C GLY A 86 -8.35 1.57 4.78
N LEU A 87 -7.36 1.61 5.68
CA LEU A 87 -6.19 0.72 5.62
C LEU A 87 -6.59 -0.75 5.78
N ILE A 88 -7.47 -1.07 6.74
CA ILE A 88 -7.95 -2.45 6.93
C ILE A 88 -8.70 -2.94 5.69
N GLY A 89 -9.58 -2.11 5.11
CA GLY A 89 -10.30 -2.45 3.89
C GLY A 89 -9.37 -2.74 2.71
N ALA A 90 -8.36 -1.89 2.53
CA ALA A 90 -7.34 -2.07 1.49
C ALA A 90 -6.52 -3.35 1.70
N ILE A 91 -6.02 -3.58 2.92
CA ILE A 91 -5.28 -4.79 3.30
C ILE A 91 -6.09 -6.05 3.02
N VAL A 92 -7.34 -6.08 3.46
CA VAL A 92 -8.22 -7.24 3.26
C VAL A 92 -8.41 -7.51 1.77
N TRP A 93 -8.63 -6.46 0.97
CA TRP A 93 -8.77 -6.60 -0.47
C TRP A 93 -7.50 -7.10 -1.15
N ASP A 94 -6.34 -6.53 -0.82
CA ASP A 94 -5.04 -6.94 -1.38
C ASP A 94 -4.71 -8.40 -1.04
N LEU A 95 -5.03 -8.86 0.17
CA LEU A 95 -4.85 -10.25 0.57
C LEU A 95 -5.81 -11.20 -0.18
N ILE A 96 -7.06 -10.79 -0.41
CA ILE A 96 -8.02 -11.56 -1.20
C ILE A 96 -7.53 -11.70 -2.64
N THR A 97 -7.15 -10.59 -3.28
CA THR A 97 -6.74 -10.60 -4.69
C THR A 97 -5.43 -11.34 -4.88
N TRP A 98 -4.49 -11.20 -3.93
CA TRP A 98 -3.27 -12.00 -3.90
C TRP A 98 -3.56 -13.49 -3.78
N TRP A 99 -4.45 -13.89 -2.87
CA TRP A 99 -4.83 -15.30 -2.70
C TRP A 99 -5.45 -15.90 -3.97
N LEU A 100 -6.20 -15.08 -4.71
CA LEU A 100 -6.80 -15.45 -6.00
C LEU A 100 -5.84 -15.32 -7.20
N GLY A 101 -4.60 -14.85 -6.99
CA GLY A 101 -3.62 -14.63 -8.05
C GLY A 101 -4.01 -13.51 -9.04
N LEU A 102 -4.83 -12.56 -8.62
CA LEU A 102 -5.31 -11.46 -9.46
C LEU A 102 -4.33 -10.28 -9.41
N PRO A 103 -3.81 -9.81 -10.56
CA PRO A 103 -3.00 -8.58 -10.60
C PRO A 103 -3.91 -7.38 -10.44
N THR A 104 -3.92 -6.80 -9.23
CA THR A 104 -4.74 -5.63 -8.87
C THR A 104 -3.87 -4.49 -8.38
N SER A 105 -4.43 -3.27 -8.33
CA SER A 105 -3.73 -2.08 -7.84
C SER A 105 -4.05 -1.81 -6.38
N SER A 106 -3.03 -1.87 -5.51
CA SER A 106 -3.17 -1.54 -4.07
C SER A 106 -3.51 -0.07 -3.85
N SER A 107 -3.08 0.83 -4.74
CA SER A 107 -3.52 2.25 -4.72
C SER A 107 -5.03 2.38 -4.92
N HIS A 108 -5.63 1.58 -5.82
CA HIS A 108 -7.09 1.57 -5.98
C HIS A 108 -7.78 0.91 -4.79
N ALA A 109 -7.19 -0.13 -4.21
CA ALA A 109 -7.68 -0.74 -2.97
C ALA A 109 -7.72 0.29 -1.83
N LEU A 110 -6.67 1.10 -1.69
CA LEU A 110 -6.58 2.17 -0.69
C LEU A 110 -7.60 3.28 -0.94
N ILE A 111 -7.75 3.73 -2.19
CA ILE A 111 -8.78 4.70 -2.59
C ILE A 111 -10.18 4.17 -2.25
N GLY A 112 -10.48 2.91 -2.57
CA GLY A 112 -11.77 2.29 -2.31
C GLY A 112 -12.06 2.12 -0.82
N GLY A 113 -11.09 1.60 -0.06
CA GLY A 113 -11.21 1.43 1.38
C GLY A 113 -11.38 2.78 2.10
N TYR A 114 -10.55 3.75 1.77
CA TYR A 114 -10.59 5.09 2.35
C TYR A 114 -11.86 5.85 1.97
N GLY A 115 -12.26 5.81 0.69
CA GLY A 115 -13.51 6.43 0.23
C GLY A 115 -14.74 5.81 0.89
N GLY A 116 -14.78 4.47 1.01
CA GLY A 116 -15.87 3.78 1.70
C GLY A 116 -15.94 4.13 3.19
N ALA A 117 -14.80 4.17 3.87
CA ALA A 117 -14.73 4.52 5.29
C ALA A 117 -15.16 5.96 5.59
N ALA A 118 -14.95 6.88 4.65
CA ALA A 118 -15.28 8.30 4.82
C ALA A 118 -16.74 8.65 4.49
N VAL A 119 -17.48 7.76 3.80
CA VAL A 119 -18.90 7.94 3.47
C VAL A 119 -19.83 7.25 4.48
N ALA A 120 -19.35 6.22 5.16
CA ALA A 120 -20.09 5.46 6.17
C ALA A 120 -20.26 6.25 7.49
#